data_AF-A0A349BZV0-F1
#
_entry.id   AF-A0A349BZV0-F1
#
_cell.length_a   1.000
_cell.length_b   1.000
_cell.length_c   1.000
_cell.angle_alpha   90.00
_cell.angle_beta   90.00
_cell.angle_gamma   90.00
#
_symmetry.space_group_name_H-M   'P 1'
#
loop_
_entity.id
_entity.type
_entity.pdbx_description
1 polymer ?
#
loop_
_entity_poly.entity_id
_entity_poly.type
_entity_poly.pdbx_seq_one_letter_code
_entity_poly.pdbx_strand_id
1 'polypeptide(L)'
;LEEVTILREYAPDAAYCFSSILPAVGWALEENPVFEEVDAYNAAVRDMCARNNILYIDNTDLLTDPEADYQPDGIHLSIDFYPAWGANLMRSSCEAGIRTDRAPRQEQE
;
A
#
# COMPACT_ATOMS: atom_id res chain seq x y z
N LEU A 1 -7.17 11.86 -8.22
CA LEU A 1 -7.97 12.57 -7.20
C LEU A 1 -9.43 12.18 -7.28
N GLU A 2 -10.01 12.10 -8.48
CA GLU A 2 -11.39 11.65 -8.72
C GLU A 2 -11.74 10.36 -7.98
N GLU A 3 -10.89 9.33 -8.06
CA GLU A 3 -11.10 8.07 -7.32
C GLU A 3 -11.22 8.24 -5.79
N VAL A 4 -10.37 9.08 -5.19
CA VAL A 4 -10.42 9.36 -3.74
C VAL A 4 -11.71 10.11 -3.39
N THR A 5 -12.14 11.02 -4.26
CA THR A 5 -13.41 11.74 -4.10
C THR A 5 -14.58 10.77 -4.15
N ILE A 6 -14.63 9.89 -5.16
CA ILE A 6 -15.66 8.86 -5.31
C ILE A 6 -15.71 7.98 -4.06
N LEU A 7 -14.57 7.49 -3.59
CA LEU A 7 -14.52 6.65 -2.37
C LEU A 7 -15.11 7.37 -1.16
N ARG A 8 -14.82 8.66 -0.98
CA ARG A 8 -15.34 9.48 0.13
C ARG A 8 -16.82 9.77 0.01
N GLU A 9 -17.36 9.87 -1.20
CA GLU A 9 -18.80 10.01 -1.42
C GLU A 9 -19.54 8.73 -1.02
N TYR A 10 -18.98 7.55 -1.35
CA TYR A 10 -19.60 6.26 -1.03
C TYR A 10 -19.39 5.81 0.42
N ALA A 11 -18.27 6.18 1.04
CA ALA A 11 -17.91 5.75 2.40
C ALA A 11 -17.30 6.92 3.21
N PRO A 12 -18.08 7.96 3.54
CA PRO A 12 -17.55 9.20 4.14
C PRO A 12 -16.87 8.99 5.49
N ASP A 13 -17.26 7.96 6.23
CA ASP A 13 -16.70 7.62 7.55
C ASP A 13 -15.55 6.60 7.48
N ALA A 14 -15.19 6.13 6.28
CA ALA A 14 -14.09 5.19 6.12
C ALA A 14 -12.75 5.89 6.32
N ALA A 15 -11.86 5.20 7.02
CA ALA A 15 -10.45 5.54 7.02
C ALA A 15 -9.78 4.92 5.78
N TYR A 16 -8.89 5.68 5.16
CA TYR A 16 -8.15 5.26 3.97
C TYR A 16 -6.66 5.24 4.26
N CYS A 17 -6.01 4.20 3.77
CA CYS A 17 -4.56 4.15 3.66
C CYS A 17 -4.16 3.74 2.24
N PHE A 18 -2.93 4.07 1.86
CA PHE A 18 -2.31 3.64 0.62
C PHE A 18 -1.07 2.82 0.95
N SER A 19 -0.99 1.60 0.41
CA SER A 19 0.22 0.76 0.49
C SER A 19 1.14 1.13 -0.66
N SER A 20 2.43 1.40 -0.38
CA SER A 20 3.42 1.61 -1.44
C SER A 20 3.45 0.44 -2.43
N ILE A 21 3.83 0.74 -3.67
CA ILE A 21 4.21 -0.27 -4.66
C ILE A 21 5.68 -0.62 -4.41
N LEU A 22 6.04 -1.89 -4.55
CA LEU A 22 7.43 -2.32 -4.44
C LEU A 22 8.07 -2.40 -5.84
N PRO A 23 9.38 -2.15 -5.97
CA PRO A 23 10.06 -2.17 -7.26
C PRO A 23 9.97 -3.56 -7.90
N ALA A 24 9.88 -3.62 -9.23
CA ALA A 24 10.15 -4.87 -9.96
C ALA A 24 11.66 -5.11 -10.03
N VAL A 25 12.08 -6.34 -10.31
CA VAL A 25 13.49 -6.74 -10.42
C VAL A 25 13.73 -7.67 -11.62
N GLY A 26 15.00 -7.85 -11.99
CA GLY A 26 15.41 -8.83 -12.99
C GLY A 26 14.73 -8.68 -14.34
N TRP A 27 14.27 -9.79 -14.91
CA TRP A 27 13.65 -9.85 -16.23
C TRP A 27 12.45 -8.89 -16.40
N ALA A 28 11.66 -8.65 -15.35
CA ALA A 28 10.51 -7.76 -15.44
C ALA A 28 10.91 -6.30 -15.74
N LEU A 29 12.02 -5.81 -15.17
CA LEU A 29 12.55 -4.49 -15.48
C LEU A 29 13.04 -4.41 -16.92
N GLU A 30 13.72 -5.46 -17.41
CA GLU A 30 14.24 -5.53 -18.77
C GLU A 30 13.11 -5.55 -19.82
N GLU A 31 12.07 -6.35 -19.57
CA GLU A 31 10.92 -6.48 -20.47
C GLU A 31 10.04 -5.22 -20.45
N ASN A 32 9.90 -4.58 -19.29
CA ASN A 32 9.06 -3.42 -19.12
C ASN A 32 9.76 -2.29 -18.35
N PRO A 33 10.51 -1.42 -19.05
CA PRO A 33 11.26 -0.31 -18.44
C PRO A 33 10.40 0.69 -17.66
N VAL A 34 9.06 0.69 -17.85
CA VAL A 34 8.17 1.55 -17.06
C VAL A 34 8.25 1.26 -15.56
N PHE A 35 8.70 0.07 -15.16
CA PHE A 35 8.87 -0.29 -13.76
C PHE A 35 10.02 0.47 -13.07
N GLU A 36 10.93 1.09 -13.82
CA GLU A 36 11.92 2.02 -13.27
C GLU A 36 11.26 3.28 -12.68
N GLU A 37 10.03 3.60 -13.10
CA GLU A 37 9.27 4.76 -12.62
C GLU A 37 8.55 4.53 -11.28
N VAL A 38 8.67 3.33 -10.67
CA VAL A 38 7.97 2.99 -9.41
C VAL A 38 8.33 3.96 -8.28
N ASP A 39 9.59 4.38 -8.17
CA ASP A 39 10.02 5.33 -7.15
C ASP A 39 9.40 6.71 -7.35
N ALA A 40 9.40 7.20 -8.59
CA ALA A 40 8.76 8.47 -8.95
C ALA A 40 7.25 8.42 -8.72
N TYR A 41 6.61 7.30 -9.06
CA TYR A 41 5.21 7.05 -8.80
C TYR A 41 4.89 7.07 -7.29
N ASN A 42 5.65 6.33 -6.49
CA ASN A 42 5.48 6.29 -5.03
C ASN A 42 5.66 7.68 -4.40
N ALA A 43 6.62 8.48 -4.87
CA ALA A 43 6.80 9.85 -4.42
C ALA A 43 5.56 10.72 -4.74
N ALA A 44 5.06 10.65 -5.97
CA ALA A 44 3.88 11.40 -6.39
C ALA A 44 2.61 10.99 -5.60
N VAL A 45 2.45 9.70 -5.31
CA VAL A 45 1.34 9.20 -4.50
C VAL A 45 1.49 9.62 -3.04
N ARG A 46 2.70 9.57 -2.46
CA ARG A 46 2.96 10.05 -1.10
C ARG A 46 2.57 11.53 -0.95
N ASP A 47 2.92 12.37 -1.92
CA ASP A 47 2.53 13.79 -1.95
C ASP A 47 1.01 13.98 -2.10
N MET A 48 0.34 13.12 -2.87
CA MET A 48 -1.11 13.11 -2.97
C MET A 48 -1.75 12.71 -1.63
N CYS A 49 -1.26 11.65 -0.98
CA CYS A 49 -1.73 11.20 0.33
C CYS A 49 -1.59 12.29 1.39
N ALA A 50 -0.42 12.96 1.44
CA ALA A 50 -0.18 14.06 2.37
C ALA A 50 -1.17 15.23 2.17
N ARG A 51 -1.40 15.65 0.92
CA ARG A 51 -2.36 16.72 0.60
C ARG A 51 -3.81 16.37 0.95
N ASN A 52 -4.14 15.09 1.00
CA ASN A 52 -5.51 14.61 1.20
C ASN A 52 -5.74 14.00 2.59
N ASN A 53 -4.77 14.06 3.50
CA ASN A 53 -4.88 13.41 4.80
C ASN A 53 -5.21 11.91 4.70
N ILE A 54 -4.48 11.21 3.81
CA ILE A 54 -4.52 9.75 3.66
C ILE A 54 -3.22 9.21 4.22
N LEU A 55 -3.30 8.14 5.03
CA LEU A 55 -2.09 7.46 5.52
C LEU A 55 -1.38 6.78 4.36
N TYR A 56 -0.12 7.13 4.10
CA TYR A 56 0.75 6.39 3.20
C TYR A 56 1.62 5.44 4.02
N ILE A 57 1.58 4.15 3.69
CA ILE A 57 2.35 3.10 4.37
C ILE A 57 3.42 2.62 3.40
N ASP A 58 4.66 2.97 3.72
CA ASP A 58 5.84 2.51 2.98
C ASP A 58 6.22 1.10 3.43
N ASN A 59 6.38 0.21 2.46
CA ASN A 59 6.78 -1.18 2.65
C ASN A 59 8.15 -1.48 2.06
N THR A 60 8.85 -0.49 1.50
CA THR A 60 10.13 -0.69 0.79
C THR A 60 11.18 -1.28 1.71
N ASP A 61 11.23 -0.84 2.98
CA ASP A 61 12.17 -1.34 3.99
C ASP A 61 11.92 -2.80 4.41
N LEU A 62 10.81 -3.42 3.97
CA LEU A 62 10.57 -4.86 4.19
C LEU A 62 11.36 -5.73 3.21
N LEU A 63 11.85 -5.18 2.10
CA LEU A 63 12.73 -5.88 1.17
C LEU A 63 14.13 -5.90 1.77
N THR A 64 14.57 -7.08 2.20
CA THR A 64 15.86 -7.28 2.86
C THR A 64 16.84 -8.04 1.99
N ASP A 65 16.34 -8.88 1.07
CA ASP A 65 17.12 -9.66 0.14
C ASP A 65 16.33 -9.87 -1.17
N PRO A 66 16.67 -9.16 -2.25
CA PRO A 66 15.98 -9.28 -3.54
C PRO A 66 15.94 -10.70 -4.11
N GLU A 67 16.90 -11.58 -3.82
CA GLU A 67 16.87 -12.96 -4.32
C GLU A 67 15.89 -13.85 -3.54
N ALA A 68 15.70 -13.57 -2.25
CA ALA A 68 14.79 -14.33 -1.39
C ALA A 68 13.36 -13.76 -1.38
N ASP A 69 13.23 -12.44 -1.58
CA ASP A 69 11.96 -11.73 -1.42
C ASP A 69 11.07 -11.80 -2.66
N TYR A 70 11.61 -12.20 -3.83
CA TYR A 70 10.89 -12.24 -5.10
C TYR A 70 10.67 -13.65 -5.63
N GLN A 71 9.57 -13.82 -6.37
CA GLN A 71 9.36 -14.95 -7.27
C GLN A 71 10.23 -14.79 -8.53
N PRO A 72 10.45 -15.87 -9.31
CA PRO A 72 11.28 -15.81 -10.51
C PRO A 72 10.84 -14.82 -11.59
N ASP A 73 9.60 -14.33 -11.53
CA ASP A 73 9.10 -13.33 -12.48
C ASP A 73 9.56 -11.90 -12.17
N GLY A 74 10.16 -11.65 -11.00
CA GLY A 74 10.65 -10.34 -10.59
C GLY A 74 9.55 -9.31 -10.32
N ILE A 75 8.29 -9.71 -10.24
CA ILE A 75 7.14 -8.84 -9.94
C ILE A 75 6.47 -9.27 -8.64
N HIS A 76 6.18 -10.57 -8.51
CA HIS A 76 5.54 -11.10 -7.31
C HIS A 76 6.58 -11.36 -6.22
N LEU A 77 6.15 -11.19 -4.98
CA LEU A 77 6.97 -11.48 -3.82
C LEU A 77 6.82 -12.93 -3.38
N SER A 78 7.84 -13.43 -2.70
CA SER A 78 7.81 -14.72 -2.03
C SER A 78 6.66 -14.78 -1.01
N ILE A 79 6.13 -15.98 -0.79
CA ILE A 79 5.02 -16.19 0.15
C ILE A 79 5.38 -15.74 1.58
N ASP A 80 6.67 -15.83 1.94
CA ASP A 80 7.19 -15.48 3.26
C ASP A 80 7.22 -13.96 3.51
N PHE A 81 7.11 -13.14 2.46
CA PHE A 81 7.04 -11.68 2.57
C PHE A 81 5.69 -11.19 3.11
N TYR A 82 4.59 -11.80 2.66
CA TYR A 82 3.24 -11.29 2.92
C TYR A 82 2.86 -11.18 4.41
N PRO A 83 3.28 -12.08 5.32
CA PRO A 83 3.06 -11.90 6.75
C PRO A 83 3.66 -10.60 7.29
N ALA A 84 4.89 -10.24 6.88
CA ALA A 84 5.55 -9.01 7.32
C ALA A 84 4.85 -7.77 6.75
N TRP A 85 4.47 -7.82 5.47
CA TRP A 85 3.69 -6.77 4.80
C TRP A 85 2.33 -6.52 5.47
N GLY A 86 1.54 -7.57 5.68
CA GLY A 86 0.25 -7.47 6.37
C GLY A 86 0.39 -6.94 7.79
N ALA A 87 1.43 -7.37 8.52
CA ALA A 87 1.73 -6.84 9.85
C ALA A 87 2.09 -5.34 9.81
N ASN A 88 2.83 -4.89 8.80
CA ASN A 88 3.17 -3.47 8.65
C ASN A 88 1.93 -2.61 8.36
N LEU A 89 1.05 -3.08 7.47
CA LEU A 89 -0.21 -2.40 7.18
C LEU A 89 -1.10 -2.25 8.41
N MET A 90 -1.29 -3.35 9.15
CA MET A 90 -2.09 -3.34 10.39
C MET A 90 -1.48 -2.42 11.45
N ARG A 91 -0.17 -2.56 11.71
CA ARG A 91 0.54 -1.76 12.72
C ARG A 91 0.43 -0.27 12.41
N SER A 92 0.80 0.12 11.19
CA SER A 92 0.80 1.52 10.76
C SER A 92 -0.62 2.12 10.82
N SER A 93 -1.64 1.34 10.45
CA SER A 93 -3.03 1.77 10.55
C SER A 93 -3.45 1.99 12.02
N CYS A 94 -3.13 1.06 12.91
CA CYS A 94 -3.43 1.19 14.34
C CYS A 94 -2.70 2.38 14.97
N GLU A 95 -1.42 2.59 14.66
CA GLU A 95 -0.61 3.71 15.16
C GLU A 95 -1.14 5.07 14.69
N ALA A 96 -1.65 5.13 13.45
CA ALA A 96 -2.32 6.30 12.90
C ALA A 96 -3.73 6.54 13.47
N GLY A 97 -4.21 5.67 14.37
CA GLY A 97 -5.56 5.77 14.93
C GLY A 97 -6.67 5.44 13.92
N ILE A 98 -6.34 4.77 12.81
CA ILE A 98 -7.32 4.20 11.89
C ILE A 98 -7.98 3.03 12.63
N ARG A 99 -9.16 3.30 13.20
CA ARG A 99 -9.94 2.33 13.96
C ARG A 99 -10.25 1.09 13.12
N THR A 100 -9.73 -0.06 13.54
CA THR A 100 -10.16 -1.38 13.05
C THR A 100 -11.37 -1.91 13.82
N ASP A 101 -11.75 -1.26 14.92
CA ASP A 101 -13.00 -1.53 15.63
C ASP A 101 -14.16 -0.88 14.89
N ARG A 102 -14.87 -1.68 14.09
CA ARG A 102 -16.21 -1.34 13.61
C ARG A 102 -17.03 -0.92 14.83
N ALA A 103 -17.51 0.31 14.90
CA ALA A 103 -18.60 0.64 15.81
C ALA A 103 -19.71 -0.39 15.57
N PRO A 104 -20.31 -0.97 16.63
CA PRO A 104 -21.36 -1.96 16.46
C PRO A 104 -22.42 -1.36 15.54
N ARG A 105 -22.77 -2.11 14.49
CA ARG A 105 -23.84 -1.75 13.57
C ARG A 105 -25.05 -1.47 14.46
N GLN A 106 -25.54 -0.24 14.49
CA GLN A 106 -26.86 0.00 15.08
C GLN A 106 -27.83 -0.80 14.20
N GLU A 107 -28.28 -1.94 14.73
CA GLU A 107 -29.40 -2.65 14.14
C GLU A 107 -30.56 -1.66 14.14
N GLN A 108 -31.01 -1.27 12.95
CA GLN A 108 -32.24 -0.52 12.81
C GLN A 108 -33.36 -1.48 13.24
N GLU A 109 -33.96 -1.19 14.40
CA GLU A 109 -35.17 -1.84 14.92
C GLU A 109 -36.37 -1.65 13.99
#